data_AF-A0A1A8E7Z2-F1
#
_entry.id   AF-A0A1A8E7Z2-F1
#
_cell.length_a   1.000
_cell.length_b   1.000
_cell.length_c   1.000
_cell.angle_alpha   90.00
_cell.angle_beta   90.00
_cell.angle_gamma   90.00
#
_symmetry.space_group_name_H-M   'P 1'
#
loop_
_entity.id
_entity.type
_entity.pdbx_description
1 polymer ?
#
loop_
_entity_poly.entity_id
_entity_poly.type
_entity_poly.pdbx_seq_one_letter_code
_entity_poly.pdbx_strand_id
1 'polypeptide(L)'
;MLLPSDVARLVLGYLQEEGLSATSRAFIHESPNLKEYAEHSSGDGTVPACVFSLFGKNLTTLLNEYVAVRAKESGHEVPLVMTSLWKKLDFTLNQIK
;
A
#
# COMPACT_ATOMS: atom_id res chain seq x y z
N MET A 1 8.75 -13.18 9.27
CA MET A 1 7.50 -13.47 8.56
C MET A 1 6.41 -12.63 9.19
N LEU A 2 5.49 -12.06 8.40
CA LEU A 2 4.37 -11.27 8.92
C LEU A 2 3.35 -12.20 9.57
N LEU A 3 2.93 -11.90 10.80
CA LEU A 3 1.84 -12.60 11.47
C LEU A 3 0.49 -12.13 10.89
N PRO A 4 -0.55 -12.96 10.93
CA PRO A 4 -1.91 -12.53 10.55
C PRO A 4 -2.40 -11.30 11.33
N SER A 5 -1.94 -11.14 12.58
CA SER A 5 -2.21 -9.94 13.39
C SER A 5 -1.48 -8.69 12.90
N ASP A 6 -0.26 -8.82 12.36
CA ASP A 6 0.46 -7.69 11.74
C ASP A 6 -0.32 -7.17 10.53
N VAL A 7 -0.81 -8.08 9.69
CA VAL A 7 -1.60 -7.73 8.50
C VAL A 7 -2.92 -7.08 8.90
N ALA A 8 -3.62 -7.64 9.89
CA ALA A 8 -4.88 -7.07 10.36
C ALA A 8 -4.70 -5.65 10.91
N ARG A 9 -3.62 -5.39 11.65
CA ARG A 9 -3.28 -4.03 12.13
C ARG A 9 -2.99 -3.07 10.99
N LEU A 10 -2.23 -3.49 9.98
CA LEU A 10 -1.94 -2.66 8.81
C LEU A 10 -3.21 -2.30 8.02
N VAL A 11 -4.13 -3.25 7.83
CA VAL A 11 -5.41 -3.01 7.14
C VAL A 11 -6.29 -2.07 7.97
N LEU A 12 -6.37 -2.27 9.29
CA LEU A 12 -7.14 -1.38 10.16
C LEU A 12 -6.59 0.05 10.13
N GLY A 13 -5.27 0.21 10.19
CA GLY A 13 -4.61 1.52 10.06
C GLY A 13 -4.96 2.21 8.74
N TYR A 14 -4.91 1.47 7.62
CA TYR A 14 -5.30 2.01 6.30
C TYR A 14 -6.77 2.48 6.27
N LEU A 15 -7.70 1.68 6.79
CA LEU A 15 -9.12 2.07 6.84
C LEU A 15 -9.34 3.36 7.65
N GLN A 16 -8.56 3.57 8.71
CA GLN A 16 -8.62 4.79 9.51
C GLN A 16 -7.93 5.99 8.81
N GLU A 17 -6.79 5.78 8.15
CA GLU A 17 -6.12 6.80 7.33
C GLU A 17 -7.02 7.31 6.20
N GLU A 18 -7.80 6.43 5.56
CA GLU A 18 -8.76 6.76 4.50
C GLU A 18 -10.09 7.33 5.04
N GLY A 19 -10.26 7.45 6.36
CA GLY A 19 -11.49 7.99 6.96
C GLY A 19 -12.71 7.06 6.87
N LEU A 20 -12.50 5.76 6.65
CA LEU A 20 -13.56 4.76 6.51
C LEU A 20 -14.04 4.24 7.88
N SER A 21 -14.54 5.13 8.74
CA SER A 21 -14.85 4.82 10.14
C SER A 21 -15.89 3.72 10.37
N ALA A 22 -16.87 3.59 9.47
CA ALA A 22 -17.87 2.50 9.55
C ALA A 22 -17.22 1.14 9.25
N THR A 23 -16.39 1.09 8.21
CA THR A 23 -15.68 -0.11 7.78
C THR A 23 -14.60 -0.50 8.79
N SER A 24 -13.86 0.45 9.35
CA SER A 24 -12.85 0.18 10.38
C SER A 24 -13.47 -0.43 11.63
N ARG A 25 -14.64 0.06 12.06
CA ARG A 25 -15.41 -0.49 13.18
C ARG A 25 -15.90 -1.91 12.91
N ALA A 26 -16.51 -2.14 11.74
CA ALA A 26 -16.95 -3.48 11.34
C ALA A 26 -15.75 -4.46 11.31
N PHE A 27 -14.64 -4.03 10.72
CA PHE A 27 -13.43 -4.82 10.60
C PHE A 27 -12.80 -5.21 11.95
N ILE A 28 -12.81 -4.32 12.94
CA ILE A 28 -12.36 -4.62 14.32
C ILE A 28 -13.17 -5.77 14.93
N HIS A 29 -14.49 -5.80 14.73
CA HIS A 29 -15.37 -6.82 15.30
C HIS A 29 -15.36 -8.14 14.52
N GLU A 30 -15.20 -8.09 13.20
CA GLU A 30 -15.17 -9.27 12.34
C GLU A 30 -13.82 -9.99 12.38
N SER A 31 -12.72 -9.25 12.59
CA SER A 31 -11.38 -9.82 12.56
C SER A 31 -11.04 -10.53 13.87
N PRO A 32 -10.79 -11.86 13.85
CA PRO A 32 -10.41 -12.59 15.06
C PRO A 32 -9.04 -12.16 15.61
N ASN A 33 -8.23 -11.52 14.77
CA ASN A 33 -6.90 -11.01 15.10
C ASN A 33 -6.91 -9.63 15.74
N LEU A 34 -8.08 -8.98 15.85
CA LEU A 34 -8.23 -7.63 16.39
C LEU A 34 -9.12 -7.56 17.64
N LYS A 35 -9.42 -8.69 18.28
CA LYS A 35 -10.29 -8.76 19.47
C LYS A 35 -9.84 -7.83 20.59
N GLU A 36 -8.53 -7.73 20.82
CA GLU A 36 -7.95 -6.80 21.80
C GLU A 36 -8.27 -5.33 21.48
N TYR A 37 -8.38 -4.96 20.20
CA TYR A 37 -8.76 -3.61 19.78
C TYR A 37 -10.26 -3.37 19.90
N ALA A 38 -11.09 -4.41 19.77
CA ALA A 38 -12.53 -4.30 19.97
C ALA A 38 -12.89 -3.93 21.42
N GLU A 39 -12.11 -4.44 22.38
CA GLU A 39 -12.30 -4.17 23.81
C GLU A 39 -11.73 -2.81 24.25
N HIS A 40 -10.75 -2.27 23.52
CA HIS A 40 -10.08 -1.01 23.83
C HIS A 40 -10.47 0.17 22.92
N SER A 41 -11.37 -0.06 21.95
CA SER A 41 -11.90 0.99 21.10
C SER A 41 -12.88 1.86 21.89
N SER A 42 -12.44 3.01 22.38
CA SER A 42 -13.34 4.07 22.85
C SER A 42 -14.32 4.40 21.73
N GLY A 43 -15.60 4.67 22.06
CA GLY A 43 -16.75 4.68 21.12
C GLY A 43 -16.68 5.55 19.85
N ASP A 44 -15.59 6.29 19.63
CA ASP A 44 -15.24 6.96 18.38
C ASP A 44 -14.46 6.06 17.39
N GLY A 45 -13.98 4.88 17.80
CA GLY A 45 -13.26 3.97 16.90
C GLY A 45 -11.79 4.32 16.69
N THR A 46 -11.30 5.40 17.32
CA THR A 46 -9.96 5.96 17.13
C THR A 46 -8.93 5.22 17.97
N VAL A 47 -8.02 4.52 17.30
CA VAL A 47 -6.84 3.87 17.90
C VAL A 47 -5.62 4.63 17.38
N PRO A 48 -4.58 4.86 18.21
CA PRO A 48 -3.41 5.61 17.75
C PRO A 48 -2.75 4.97 16.53
N ALA A 49 -2.48 5.78 15.50
CA ALA A 49 -1.85 5.34 14.24
C ALA A 49 -0.51 4.60 14.45
N CYS A 50 0.21 4.90 15.55
CA CYS A 50 1.46 4.24 15.91
C CYS A 50 1.30 2.74 16.21
N VAL A 51 0.09 2.26 16.53
CA VAL A 51 -0.18 0.85 16.80
C VAL A 51 -0.33 0.03 15.51
N PHE A 52 -0.63 0.70 14.40
CA PHE A 52 -0.86 0.05 13.11
C PHE A 52 0.37 0.00 12.21
N SER A 53 1.40 0.78 12.54
CA SER A 53 2.66 0.79 11.80
C SER A 53 3.48 -0.45 12.12
N LEU A 54 3.96 -1.12 11.07
CA LEU A 54 4.91 -2.21 11.19
C LEU A 54 6.30 -1.72 10.80
N PHE A 55 7.28 -1.84 11.70
CA PHE A 55 8.63 -1.26 11.52
C PHE A 55 8.61 0.25 11.25
N GLY A 56 7.62 0.97 11.82
CA GLY A 56 7.43 2.41 11.58
C GLY A 56 6.86 2.77 10.20
N LYS A 57 6.37 1.78 9.43
CA LYS A 57 5.79 1.98 8.11
C LYS A 57 4.31 1.60 8.10
N ASN A 58 3.49 2.41 7.45
CA ASN A 58 2.09 2.10 7.19
C ASN A 58 1.94 1.21 5.94
N LEU A 59 0.73 0.69 5.72
CA LEU A 59 0.43 -0.25 4.64
C LEU A 59 0.81 0.31 3.26
N THR A 60 0.44 1.56 2.99
CA THR A 60 0.73 2.24 1.72
C THR A 60 2.24 2.33 1.46
N THR A 61 3.04 2.67 2.47
CA THR A 61 4.50 2.74 2.34
C THR A 61 5.09 1.35 2.06
N LEU A 62 4.64 0.31 2.78
CA LEU A 62 5.10 -1.06 2.57
C LEU A 62 4.75 -1.58 1.15
N LEU A 63 3.55 -1.29 0.66
CA LEU A 63 3.13 -1.67 -0.68
C LEU A 63 3.94 -0.92 -1.76
N ASN A 64 4.18 0.38 -1.56
CA ASN A 64 5.01 1.17 -2.49
C ASN A 64 6.45 0.65 -2.54
N GLU A 65 7.04 0.31 -1.40
CA GLU A 65 8.36 -0.31 -1.35
C GLU A 65 8.37 -1.66 -2.04
N TYR A 66 7.36 -2.50 -1.81
CA TYR A 66 7.23 -3.77 -2.50
C TYR A 66 7.12 -3.60 -4.02
N VAL A 67 6.30 -2.66 -4.50
CA VAL A 67 6.18 -2.33 -5.92
C VAL A 67 7.52 -1.85 -6.48
N ALA A 68 8.25 -1.00 -5.75
CA ALA A 68 9.57 -0.51 -6.18
C ALA A 68 10.62 -1.64 -6.25
N VAL A 69 10.62 -2.56 -5.29
CA VAL A 69 11.49 -3.74 -5.30
C VAL A 69 11.09 -4.67 -6.44
N ARG A 70 9.79 -4.95 -6.61
CA ARG A 70 9.27 -5.77 -7.70
C ARG A 70 9.57 -5.18 -9.06
N ALA A 71 9.47 -3.87 -9.25
CA ALA A 71 9.83 -3.22 -10.50
C ALA A 71 11.33 -3.36 -10.84
N LYS A 72 12.20 -3.36 -9.81
CA LYS A 72 13.64 -3.61 -9.98
C LYS A 72 13.95 -5.07 -10.27
N GLU A 73 13.25 -6.00 -9.61
CA GLU A 73 13.39 -7.45 -9.84
C GLU A 73 12.77 -7.91 -11.16
N SER A 74 11.65 -7.30 -11.56
CA SER A 74 10.87 -7.71 -12.73
C SER A 74 11.45 -7.20 -14.04
N GLY A 75 12.54 -6.41 -13.99
CA GLY A 75 13.33 -6.07 -15.18
C GLY A 75 12.46 -5.88 -16.42
N HIS A 76 11.40 -5.06 -16.34
CA HIS A 76 10.94 -4.41 -17.56
C HIS A 76 12.00 -3.37 -17.87
N GLU A 77 13.18 -3.87 -18.27
CA GLU A 77 13.95 -3.24 -19.31
C GLU A 77 12.92 -2.99 -20.40
N VAL A 78 12.45 -1.75 -20.49
CA VAL A 78 11.86 -1.25 -21.72
C VAL A 78 12.80 -1.80 -22.79
N PRO A 79 12.35 -2.73 -23.65
CA PRO A 79 13.29 -3.46 -24.50
C PRO A 79 14.17 -2.41 -25.16
N LEU A 80 15.49 -2.61 -25.22
CA LEU A 80 16.38 -1.63 -25.85
C LEU A 80 15.86 -1.25 -27.26
N VAL A 81 15.13 -2.17 -27.89
CA VAL A 81 14.35 -1.98 -29.11
C VAL A 81 13.23 -0.94 -28.97
N MET A 82 12.44 -0.96 -27.90
CA MET A 82 11.37 0.00 -27.61
C MET A 82 11.92 1.42 -27.39
N THR A 83 13.05 1.58 -26.68
CA THR A 83 13.71 2.91 -26.56
C THR A 83 14.23 3.40 -27.91
N SER A 84 14.72 2.49 -28.75
CA SER A 84 15.17 2.80 -30.13
C SER A 84 14.00 3.21 -31.03
N LEU A 85 12.84 2.56 -30.90
CA LEU A 85 11.61 2.91 -31.62
C LEU A 85 11.08 4.28 -31.22
N TRP A 86 11.07 4.62 -29.93
CA TRP A 86 10.68 5.95 -29.45
C TRP A 86 11.58 7.05 -30.00
N LYS A 87 12.89 6.84 -30.01
CA LYS A 87 13.84 7.79 -30.61
C LYS A 87 13.64 7.95 -32.12
N LYS A 88 13.35 6.86 -32.84
CA LYS A 88 13.05 6.91 -34.27
C LYS A 88 11.76 7.69 -34.56
N LEU A 89 10.73 7.47 -33.75
CA LEU A 89 9.46 8.19 -33.86
C LEU A 89 9.64 9.70 -33.63
N ASP A 90 10.35 10.08 -32.57
CA ASP A 90 10.63 11.48 -32.24
C ASP A 90 11.43 12.18 -33.35
N PHE A 91 12.44 11.49 -33.90
CA PHE A 91 13.19 11.97 -35.06
C PHE A 91 12.29 12.18 -36.28
N THR A 92 11.42 11.22 -36.60
CA THR A 92 10.47 11.34 -37.71
C THR A 92 9.50 12.50 -37.49
N LEU A 93 8.94 12.66 -36.29
CA LEU A 93 8.03 13.77 -35.97
C LEU A 93 8.69 15.14 -36.11
N ASN A 94 9.96 15.25 -35.71
CA ASN A 94 10.73 16.49 -35.87
C ASN A 94 11.10 16.81 -37.32
N GLN A 95 11.06 15.84 -38.25
CA GLN A 95 11.26 16.09 -39.68
C GLN A 95 10.01 16.52 -40.44
N ILE A 96 8.81 16.32 -39.87
CA ILE A 96 7.53 16.68 -40.51
C ILE A 96 7.04 18.06 -40.03
N LYS A 97 7.78 18.70 -39.10
CA LYS A 97 7.62 20.13 -38.76
C LYS A 97 8.27 21.02 -39.81
#